data_AF-A0A6G2DG64-F1
#
_entry.id   AF-A0A6G2DG64-F1
#
_cell.length_a   1.000
_cell.length_b   1.000
_cell.length_c   1.000
_cell.angle_alpha   90.00
_cell.angle_beta   90.00
_cell.angle_gamma   90.00
#
_symmetry.space_group_name_H-M   'P 1'
#
loop_
_entity.id
_entity.type
_entity.pdbx_description
1 polymer ?
#
loop_
_entity_poly.entity_id
_entity_poly.type
_entity_poly.pdbx_seq_one_letter_code
_entity_poly.pdbx_strand_id
1 'polypeptide(L)' 'IITYGDDKTLEALQKDPLLGKINAIKNGAVAVIPDNTPLAASCTPTPLSINYTIEEYLNLLGNACKNAK' A
#
# COMPACT_ATOMS: atom_id res chain seq x y z
N ILE A 1 -5.59 -3.54 1.51
CA ILE A 1 -5.08 -2.67 2.60
C ILE A 1 -4.09 -1.68 1.99
N ILE A 2 -4.07 -0.44 2.44
CA ILE A 2 -3.08 0.56 2.06
C ILE A 2 -2.36 0.98 3.34
N THR A 3 -1.03 0.98 3.34
CA THR A 3 -0.25 1.27 4.54
C THR A 3 1.12 1.82 4.19
N TYR A 4 1.85 2.29 5.20
CA TYR A 4 3.23 2.73 5.11
C TYR A 4 4.20 1.62 5.55
N GLY A 5 5.42 1.65 5.04
CA GLY A 5 6.51 0.83 5.55
C GLY A 5 7.49 0.41 4.46
N ASP A 6 8.00 -0.82 4.54
CA ASP A 6 9.05 -1.33 3.67
C ASP A 6 8.73 -2.73 3.13
N ASP A 7 9.71 -3.33 2.44
CA ASP A 7 9.59 -4.66 1.83
C ASP A 7 9.29 -5.79 2.84
N LYS A 8 9.45 -5.55 4.15
CA LYS A 8 9.14 -6.51 5.22
C LYS A 8 7.73 -6.34 5.78
N THR A 9 7.04 -5.24 5.49
CA THR A 9 5.73 -4.93 6.06
C THR A 9 4.70 -6.00 5.75
N LEU A 10 4.64 -6.51 4.51
CA LEU A 10 3.66 -7.53 4.15
C LEU A 10 3.88 -8.84 4.93
N GLU A 11 5.13 -9.28 5.02
CA GLU A 11 5.48 -10.51 5.74
C GLU A 11 5.16 -10.38 7.24
N ALA A 12 5.44 -9.22 7.83
CA ALA A 12 5.09 -8.93 9.22
C ALA A 12 3.56 -8.96 9.44
N LEU A 13 2.78 -8.33 8.56
CA LEU A 13 1.32 -8.33 8.62
C LEU A 13 0.71 -9.73 8.47
N GLN A 14 1.30 -10.56 7.62
CA GLN A 14 0.85 -11.94 7.41
C GLN A 14 1.17 -12.85 8.60
N LYS A 15 2.29 -12.61 9.30
CA LYS A 15 2.68 -13.36 10.51
C LYS A 15 1.88 -12.95 11.75
N ASP A 16 1.24 -11.78 11.73
CA ASP A 16 0.44 -11.32 12.87
C ASP A 16 -0.79 -12.22 13.10
N PRO A 17 -1.04 -12.68 14.34
CA PRO A 17 -2.10 -13.65 14.65
C PRO A 17 -3.53 -13.12 14.46
N LEU A 18 -3.70 -11.80 14.33
CA LEU A 18 -4.98 -11.15 14.10
C LEU A 18 -5.07 -10.57 12.69
N LEU A 19 -4.11 -9.73 12.29
CA LEU A 19 -4.12 -9.06 10.99
C LEU A 19 -3.93 -10.04 9.84
N GLY A 20 -3.14 -11.10 10.02
CA GLY A 20 -2.95 -12.15 9.02
C GLY A 20 -4.24 -12.91 8.68
N LYS A 21 -5.28 -12.83 9.52
CA LYS A 21 -6.61 -13.41 9.24
C LYS A 21 -7.45 -12.57 8.29
N ILE A 22 -7.10 -11.30 8.06
CA ILE A 22 -7.77 -10.44 7.11
C ILE A 22 -7.47 -10.96 5.70
N ASN A 23 -8.51 -11.31 4.92
CA ASN A 23 -8.34 -11.89 3.58
C ASN A 23 -7.44 -11.05 2.67
N ALA A 24 -7.53 -9.73 2.73
CA ALA A 24 -6.66 -8.85 1.95
C ALA A 24 -5.18 -9.00 2.32
N ILE A 25 -4.84 -9.17 3.60
CA ILE A 25 -3.44 -9.37 4.04
C ILE A 25 -2.98 -10.78 3.68
N LYS A 26 -3.83 -11.77 3.96
CA LYS A 26 -3.59 -13.18 3.62
C LYS A 26 -3.29 -13.38 2.14
N ASN A 27 -4.05 -12.72 1.27
CA ASN A 27 -3.94 -12.84 -0.18
C ASN A 27 -2.84 -11.93 -0.78
N GLY A 28 -2.20 -11.07 0.03
CA GLY A 28 -1.19 -10.12 -0.46
C GLY A 28 -1.80 -8.93 -1.21
N ALA A 29 -3.07 -8.61 -0.98
CA ALA A 29 -3.75 -7.40 -1.43
C ALA A 29 -3.40 -6.20 -0.53
N VAL A 30 -2.11 -5.90 -0.42
CA VAL A 30 -1.56 -4.82 0.40
C VAL A 30 -0.70 -3.91 -0.47
N ALA A 31 -1.06 -2.63 -0.53
CA ALA A 31 -0.21 -1.58 -1.08
C ALA A 31 0.63 -1.01 0.07
N VAL A 32 1.95 -1.20 0.00
CA VAL A 32 2.90 -0.62 0.95
C VAL A 32 3.54 0.59 0.29
N ILE A 33 3.34 1.75 0.90
CA ILE A 33 3.89 3.02 0.45
C ILE A 33 5.19 3.26 1.23
N PRO A 34 6.34 3.41 0.56
CA PRO A 34 7.59 3.66 1.25
C PRO A 34 7.57 4.97 2.04
N ASP A 35 8.02 4.91 3.29
CA ASP A 35 8.15 6.09 4.14
C ASP A 35 9.14 7.10 3.56
N ASN A 36 8.88 8.38 3.82
CA ASN A 36 9.75 9.49 3.44
C ASN A 36 10.06 9.57 1.93
N THR A 37 9.13 9.14 1.09
CA THR A 37 9.19 9.26 -0.37
C THR A 37 8.15 10.26 -0.89
N PRO A 38 8.31 10.83 -2.10
CA PRO A 38 7.26 11.66 -2.69
C PRO A 38 5.91 10.96 -2.80
N LEU A 39 5.90 9.64 -3.02
CA LEU A 39 4.69 8.82 -3.06
C LEU A 39 3.94 8.83 -1.72
N ALA A 40 4.62 9.03 -0.59
CA ALA A 40 3.96 9.19 0.72
C ALA A 40 3.03 10.42 0.77
N ALA A 41 3.35 11.47 0.01
CA ALA A 41 2.53 12.67 -0.11
C ALA A 41 1.21 12.43 -0.89
N SER A 42 1.06 11.29 -1.57
CA SER A 42 -0.20 10.91 -2.22
C SER A 42 -1.33 10.67 -1.21
N CYS A 43 -1.00 10.29 0.02
CA CYS A 43 -1.98 10.09 1.09
C CYS A 43 -2.45 11.40 1.74
N THR A 44 -1.77 12.52 1.48
CA THR A 44 -2.16 13.88 1.89
C THR A 44 -2.20 14.78 0.64
N PRO A 45 -3.12 14.51 -0.29
CA PRO A 45 -3.07 15.07 -1.63
C PRO A 45 -3.22 16.60 -1.61
N THR A 46 -2.38 17.26 -2.41
CA THR A 46 -2.41 18.69 -2.70
C THR A 46 -2.45 18.87 -4.22
N PRO A 47 -2.84 20.06 -4.74
CA PRO A 47 -2.82 20.31 -6.19
C PRO A 47 -1.47 20.01 -6.87
N LEU A 48 -0.37 20.20 -6.14
CA LEU A 48 0.98 19.86 -6.59
C LEU A 48 1.28 18.36 -6.51
N SER A 49 0.99 17.70 -5.37
CA SER A 49 1.32 16.29 -5.18
C SER A 49 0.47 15.34 -6.03
N ILE A 50 -0.78 15.69 -6.34
CA ILE A 50 -1.66 14.88 -7.20
C ILE A 50 -1.00 14.68 -8.57
N ASN A 51 -0.70 15.77 -9.28
CA ASN A 51 -0.13 15.67 -10.62
C ASN A 51 1.21 14.93 -10.64
N TYR A 52 2.01 15.08 -9.58
CA TYR A 52 3.32 14.46 -9.48
C TYR A 52 3.28 12.95 -9.18
N THR A 53 2.27 12.47 -8.43
CA THR A 53 2.29 11.10 -7.86
C THR A 53 1.12 10.21 -8.28
N ILE A 54 0.09 10.76 -8.93
CA ILE A 54 -1.16 10.03 -9.18
C ILE A 54 -0.97 8.76 -10.00
N GLU A 55 -0.10 8.77 -11.01
CA GLU A 55 0.14 7.59 -11.85
C GLU A 55 0.79 6.46 -11.05
N GLU A 56 1.85 6.76 -10.30
CA GLU A 56 2.56 5.78 -9.48
C GLU A 56 1.64 5.22 -8.37
N TYR A 57 0.88 6.11 -7.71
CA TYR A 57 -0.06 5.72 -6.66
C TYR A 57 -1.15 4.79 -7.19
N LEU A 58 -1.79 5.13 -8.32
CA LEU A 58 -2.83 4.29 -8.90
C LEU A 58 -2.28 2.95 -9.40
N ASN A 59 -1.06 2.92 -9.94
CA ASN A 59 -0.41 1.67 -10.33
C ASN A 59 -0.13 0.76 -9.14
N LEU A 60 0.35 1.32 -8.02
CA LEU A 60 0.55 0.57 -6.77
C LEU A 60 -0.77 -0.04 -6.27
N LEU A 61 -1.84 0.75 -6.23
CA LEU A 61 -3.16 0.28 -5.82
C LEU A 61 -3.71 -0.79 -6.77
N GLY A 62 -3.60 -0.56 -8.08
CA GLY A 62 -4.05 -1.50 -9.11
C GLY A 62 -3.34 -2.85 -8.99
N ASN A 63 -2.04 -2.85 -8.69
CA ASN A 63 -1.28 -4.08 -8.44
C ASN A 63 -1.76 -4.81 -7.18
N ALA A 64 -2.01 -4.10 -6.07
CA ALA A 64 -2.57 -4.71 -4.87
C ALA A 64 -3.98 -5.30 -5.12
N CYS A 65 -4.81 -4.62 -5.91
CA CYS A 65 -6.17 -5.06 -6.24
C CYS A 65 -6.21 -6.38 -7.04
N LYS A 66 -5.17 -6.74 -7.79
CA LYS A 66 -5.09 -8.04 -8.48
C LYS A 66 -5.19 -9.24 -7.53
N ASN A 67 -4.81 -9.02 -6.28
CA ASN A 67 -4.84 -10.01 -5.21
C ASN A 67 -6.05 -9.86 -4.28
N ALA A 68 -6.92 -8.86 -4.50
CA ALA A 68 -8.11 -8.60 -3.69
C ALA A 68 -9.23 -9.58 -4.06
N LYS A 69 -9.08 -10.82 -3.63
CA LYS A 69 -10.08 -11.89 -3.73
C LYS A 69 -10.70 -12.17 -2.38
#